data_AF-A0A924J3Q4-F1
#
_entry.id   AF-A0A924J3Q4-F1
#
_cell.length_a   1.000
_cell.length_b   1.000
_cell.length_c   1.000
_cell.angle_alpha   90.00
_cell.angle_beta   90.00
_cell.angle_gamma   90.00
#
_symmetry.space_group_name_H-M   'P 1'
#
loop_
_entity.id
_entity.type
_entity.pdbx_description
1 polymer ?
#
loop_
_entity_poly.entity_id
_entity_poly.type
_entity_poly.pdbx_seq_one_letter_code
_entity_poly.pdbx_strand_id
1 'polypeptide(L)'
;MNDSSFSIAILGNDAFLAASPSLPVQLMHAALAAGFNAVVPVSLGDELVAGETLRLAQLKGRRPVVQCACPFAMAQLCRRAAANLADAVIAVAPAVVALARVLRSESGHAPHITYIGGCPGAQDPSIDLQVLPAPFLRGLQQKGIETSSQPDFFSDRIPADRRRFLSLPGGAPLPALIAGVLRRNVVTLSSLTNPMLAVADAMFDGGAAMIDPAGAYRCVCAGADQGLSVTDGRLAITQHEPPRATTPVIEAPAWLDLRPTALPVDTRAAPDHERAASPVAAAGAARPDVQHIAPAGRERQQQPHSSSTEAAHSLHAVGVRSRRRRATPAPTPTAEREIALDAHIPRTSHVLHAQPIEREVSLREPHTISVDQGSALRASPTEATPG
;
A
#
# COMPACT_ATOMS: atom_id res chain seq x y z
N MET A 1 -21.23 -29.12 2.34
CA MET A 1 -20.02 -28.69 1.62
C MET A 1 -19.61 -27.37 2.25
N ASN A 2 -18.51 -27.33 3.01
CA ASN A 2 -18.02 -26.07 3.58
C ASN A 2 -17.56 -25.22 2.40
N ASP A 3 -18.26 -24.12 2.18
CA ASP A 3 -17.90 -23.11 1.20
C ASP A 3 -16.62 -22.43 1.72
N SER A 4 -15.47 -23.02 1.37
CA SER A 4 -14.17 -22.50 1.79
C SER A 4 -13.96 -21.19 1.04
N SER A 5 -14.34 -20.08 1.69
CA SER A 5 -14.12 -18.72 1.19
C SER A 5 -12.70 -18.59 0.66
N PHE A 6 -12.56 -18.22 -0.62
CA PHE A 6 -11.27 -18.06 -1.27
C PHE A 6 -10.43 -17.04 -0.50
N SER A 7 -9.25 -17.44 -0.03
CA SER A 7 -8.38 -16.66 0.84
C SER A 7 -7.09 -16.24 0.15
N ILE A 8 -6.72 -14.96 0.29
CA ILE A 8 -5.51 -14.39 -0.30
C ILE A 8 -4.64 -13.82 0.82
N ALA A 9 -3.35 -14.16 0.80
CA ALA A 9 -2.35 -13.48 1.62
C ALA A 9 -1.61 -12.40 0.82
N ILE A 10 -1.55 -11.19 1.36
CA ILE A 10 -0.64 -10.15 0.91
C ILE A 10 0.57 -10.13 1.85
N LEU A 11 1.77 -10.38 1.33
CA LEU A 11 3.00 -10.34 2.12
C LEU A 11 3.66 -8.96 2.06
N GLY A 12 3.82 -8.33 3.22
CA GLY A 12 4.52 -7.06 3.39
C GLY A 12 6.03 -7.16 3.17
N ASN A 13 6.68 -6.04 2.85
CA ASN A 13 8.14 -5.97 2.71
C ASN A 13 8.85 -6.33 4.03
N ASP A 14 8.27 -5.94 5.16
CA ASP A 14 8.71 -6.28 6.50
C ASP A 14 8.54 -7.77 6.83
N ALA A 15 7.55 -8.45 6.24
CA ALA A 15 7.41 -9.89 6.36
C ALA A 15 8.54 -10.65 5.67
N PHE A 16 8.99 -10.17 4.50
CA PHE A 16 10.15 -10.73 3.81
C PHE A 16 11.44 -10.53 4.62
N LEU A 17 11.64 -9.35 5.21
CA LEU A 17 12.78 -9.10 6.10
C LEU A 17 12.75 -10.00 7.34
N ALA A 18 11.59 -10.14 7.99
CA ALA A 18 11.44 -10.97 9.17
C ALA A 18 11.68 -12.47 8.91
N ALA A 19 11.45 -12.93 7.67
CA ALA A 19 11.68 -14.32 7.27
C ALA A 19 13.13 -14.62 6.89
N SER A 20 14.00 -13.61 6.83
CA SER A 20 15.43 -13.76 6.53
C SER A 20 16.08 -14.78 7.49
N PRO A 21 16.91 -15.72 7.00
CA PRO A 21 17.53 -15.77 5.66
C PRO A 21 16.70 -16.49 4.58
N SER A 22 15.44 -16.85 4.83
CA SER A 22 14.60 -17.52 3.83
C SER A 22 14.36 -16.61 2.62
N LEU A 23 14.38 -17.18 1.42
CA LEU A 23 14.08 -16.42 0.20
C LEU A 23 12.60 -15.97 0.19
N PRO A 24 12.26 -14.84 -0.44
CA PRO A 24 10.86 -14.40 -0.52
C PRO A 24 9.90 -15.45 -1.11
N VAL A 25 10.37 -16.21 -2.10
CA VAL A 25 9.59 -17.30 -2.71
C VAL A 25 9.29 -18.43 -1.71
N GLN A 26 10.22 -18.71 -0.80
CA GLN A 26 10.02 -19.72 0.23
C GLN A 26 8.97 -19.29 1.26
N LEU A 27 8.97 -18.01 1.65
CA LEU A 27 7.90 -17.47 2.51
C LEU A 27 6.53 -17.54 1.82
N MET A 28 6.47 -17.28 0.50
CA MET A 28 5.24 -17.40 -0.27
C MET A 28 4.72 -18.83 -0.31
N HIS A 29 5.59 -19.82 -0.52
CA HIS A 29 5.23 -21.24 -0.42
C HIS A 29 4.80 -21.63 0.99
N ALA A 30 5.45 -21.11 2.03
CA ALA A 30 5.05 -21.37 3.41
C ALA A 30 3.63 -20.84 3.68
N ALA A 31 3.27 -19.68 3.14
CA ALA A 31 1.91 -19.15 3.22
C ALA A 31 0.91 -20.03 2.44
N LEU A 32 1.26 -20.51 1.24
CA LEU A 32 0.42 -21.48 0.53
C LEU A 32 0.23 -22.77 1.34
N ALA A 33 1.30 -23.32 1.91
CA ALA A 33 1.26 -24.50 2.78
C ALA A 33 0.44 -24.27 4.05
N ALA A 34 0.34 -23.02 4.52
CA ALA A 34 -0.47 -22.65 5.68
C ALA A 34 -1.98 -22.61 5.38
N GLY A 35 -2.38 -22.71 4.11
CA GLY A 35 -3.77 -22.85 3.67
C GLY A 35 -4.30 -21.69 2.82
N PHE A 36 -3.49 -20.67 2.48
CA PHE A 36 -3.94 -19.60 1.59
C PHE A 36 -4.13 -20.12 0.16
N ASN A 37 -5.20 -19.67 -0.52
CA ASN A 37 -5.47 -20.05 -1.90
C ASN A 37 -4.55 -19.33 -2.89
N ALA A 38 -4.17 -18.09 -2.56
CA ALA A 38 -3.24 -17.28 -3.33
C ALA A 38 -2.34 -16.45 -2.41
N VAL A 39 -1.13 -16.14 -2.87
CA VAL A 39 -0.18 -15.31 -2.13
C VAL A 39 0.45 -14.29 -3.08
N VAL A 40 0.38 -13.02 -2.72
CA VAL A 40 0.91 -11.92 -3.54
C VAL A 40 1.86 -11.04 -2.72
N PRO A 41 2.95 -10.53 -3.31
CA PRO A 41 3.83 -9.59 -2.63
C PRO A 41 3.24 -8.17 -2.66
N VAL A 42 3.45 -7.40 -1.59
CA VAL A 42 3.03 -5.99 -1.54
C VAL A 42 3.74 -5.11 -2.57
N SER A 43 4.84 -5.59 -3.18
CA SER A 43 5.55 -4.86 -4.24
C SER A 43 4.65 -4.49 -5.41
N LEU A 44 3.62 -5.30 -5.74
CA LEU A 44 2.62 -4.92 -6.74
C LEU A 44 1.79 -3.70 -6.30
N GLY A 45 1.46 -3.61 -5.02
CA GLY A 45 0.82 -2.43 -4.44
C GLY A 45 1.74 -1.21 -4.43
N ASP A 46 3.03 -1.41 -4.17
CA ASP A 46 4.03 -0.34 -4.21
C ASP A 46 4.12 0.26 -5.64
N GLU A 47 4.00 -0.56 -6.68
CA GLU A 47 3.98 -0.11 -8.09
C GLU A 47 2.74 0.74 -8.41
N LEU A 48 1.55 0.33 -7.96
CA LEU A 48 0.30 1.09 -8.12
C LEU A 48 0.42 2.47 -7.48
N VAL A 49 0.93 2.51 -6.24
CA VAL A 49 1.08 3.76 -5.47
C VAL A 49 2.15 4.66 -6.07
N ALA A 50 3.27 4.11 -6.53
CA ALA A 50 4.32 4.89 -7.18
C ALA A 50 3.82 5.51 -8.49
N GLY A 51 3.10 4.76 -9.31
CA GLY A 51 2.50 5.26 -10.55
C GLY A 51 1.52 6.41 -10.30
N GLU A 52 0.61 6.24 -9.35
CA GLU A 52 -0.34 7.30 -8.99
C GLU A 52 0.34 8.52 -8.37
N THR A 53 1.38 8.30 -7.55
CA THR A 53 2.18 9.39 -7.00
C THR A 53 2.83 10.22 -8.11
N LEU A 54 3.44 9.58 -9.11
CA LEU A 54 4.04 10.27 -10.25
C LEU A 54 2.99 11.10 -11.01
N ARG A 55 1.82 10.52 -11.26
CA ARG A 55 0.70 11.20 -11.92
C ARG A 55 0.23 12.44 -11.16
N LEU A 56 -0.03 12.31 -9.86
CA LEU A 56 -0.48 13.42 -9.01
C LEU A 56 0.61 14.48 -8.83
N ALA A 57 1.87 14.08 -8.73
CA ALA A 57 3.00 15.00 -8.66
C ALA A 57 3.10 15.86 -9.93
N GLN A 58 2.85 15.27 -11.11
CA GLN A 58 2.84 15.99 -12.38
C GLN A 58 1.74 17.07 -12.40
N LEU A 59 0.55 16.76 -11.88
CA LEU A 59 -0.56 17.73 -11.78
C LEU A 59 -0.26 18.90 -10.83
N LYS A 60 0.61 18.70 -9.83
CA LYS A 60 1.06 19.77 -8.92
C LYS A 60 2.13 20.70 -9.53
N GLY A 61 2.52 20.49 -10.80
CA GLY A 61 3.45 21.36 -11.51
C GLY A 61 4.85 21.37 -10.90
N ARG A 62 5.42 22.56 -10.68
CA ARG A 62 6.76 22.74 -10.07
C ARG A 62 6.74 22.96 -8.56
N ARG A 63 5.59 22.80 -7.89
CA ARG A 63 5.53 22.94 -6.43
C ARG A 63 6.21 21.76 -5.73
N PRO A 64 6.77 21.98 -4.52
CA PRO A 64 7.35 20.90 -3.76
C PRO A 64 6.22 19.98 -3.32
N VAL A 65 6.49 18.69 -3.33
CA VAL A 65 5.52 17.66 -2.99
C VAL A 65 6.06 16.73 -1.93
N VAL A 66 5.21 16.36 -0.99
CA VAL A 66 5.52 15.32 0.01
C VAL A 66 4.84 14.04 -0.44
N GLN A 67 5.64 13.01 -0.76
CA GLN A 67 5.12 11.69 -1.08
C GLN A 67 4.91 10.92 0.23
N CYS A 68 3.68 10.62 0.60
CA CYS A 68 3.40 9.85 1.80
C CYS A 68 2.11 9.05 1.65
N ALA A 69 2.24 7.72 1.50
CA ALA A 69 1.09 6.81 1.46
C ALA A 69 0.69 6.29 2.85
N CYS A 70 1.52 6.53 3.88
CA CYS A 70 1.27 6.02 5.23
C CYS A 70 0.24 6.91 5.96
N PRO A 71 -0.88 6.36 6.43
CA PRO A 71 -1.94 7.16 7.05
C PRO A 71 -1.48 7.77 8.37
N PHE A 72 -0.65 7.05 9.14
CA PHE A 72 -0.07 7.60 10.37
C PHE A 72 0.84 8.80 10.07
N ALA A 73 1.77 8.67 9.12
CA ALA A 73 2.67 9.77 8.77
C ALA A 73 1.91 10.95 8.17
N MET A 74 0.89 10.70 7.34
CA MET A 74 -0.02 11.74 6.85
C MET A 74 -0.74 12.44 8.00
N ALA A 75 -1.30 11.71 8.96
CA ALA A 75 -1.94 12.30 10.13
C ALA A 75 -0.98 13.20 10.92
N GLN A 76 0.27 12.75 11.12
CA GLN A 76 1.30 13.54 11.80
C GLN A 76 1.68 14.81 11.02
N LEU A 77 1.82 14.71 9.70
CA LEU A 77 2.09 15.84 8.80
C LEU A 77 0.93 16.85 8.86
N CYS A 78 -0.30 16.39 8.67
CA CYS A 78 -1.49 17.24 8.66
C CYS A 78 -1.77 17.89 10.03
N ARG A 79 -1.50 17.22 11.15
CA ARG A 79 -1.65 17.81 12.49
C ARG A 79 -0.67 18.95 12.76
N ARG A 80 0.54 18.86 12.21
CA ARG A 80 1.62 19.85 12.41
C ARG A 80 1.64 20.92 11.33
N ALA A 81 0.91 20.70 10.25
CA ALA A 81 0.77 21.61 9.14
C ALA A 81 -0.09 22.83 9.48
N ALA A 82 0.43 24.04 9.20
CA ALA A 82 -0.45 25.13 8.79
C ALA A 82 -1.13 24.73 7.46
N ALA A 83 -2.32 25.27 7.17
CA ALA A 83 -3.17 24.89 6.01
C ALA A 83 -2.41 24.70 4.68
N ASN A 84 -1.34 25.46 4.45
CA ASN A 84 -0.52 25.43 3.24
C ASN A 84 0.25 24.12 2.99
N LEU A 85 0.49 23.28 4.00
CA LEU A 85 1.20 22.01 3.80
C LEU A 85 0.31 20.88 3.27
N ALA A 86 -1.00 20.94 3.57
CA ALA A 86 -1.94 19.95 3.06
C ALA A 86 -1.91 19.91 1.53
N ASP A 87 -1.71 21.06 0.89
CA ASP A 87 -1.55 21.22 -0.55
C ASP A 87 -0.23 20.65 -1.10
N ALA A 88 0.80 20.50 -0.28
CA ALA A 88 2.07 19.90 -0.69
C ALA A 88 2.01 18.36 -0.65
N VAL A 89 1.13 17.77 0.17
CA VAL A 89 1.05 16.31 0.32
C VAL A 89 0.40 15.67 -0.92
N ILE A 90 1.01 14.59 -1.41
CA ILE A 90 0.40 13.65 -2.34
C ILE A 90 -0.26 12.57 -1.51
N ALA A 91 -1.57 12.68 -1.40
CA ALA A 91 -2.44 11.80 -0.65
C ALA A 91 -2.86 10.62 -1.54
N VAL A 92 -2.26 9.44 -1.28
CA VAL A 92 -2.56 8.19 -1.99
C VAL A 92 -2.80 7.08 -0.98
N ALA A 93 -3.59 6.08 -1.36
CA ALA A 93 -3.82 4.90 -0.54
C ALA A 93 -2.50 4.17 -0.22
N PRO A 94 -2.38 3.54 0.96
CA PRO A 94 -1.26 2.65 1.26
C PRO A 94 -1.13 1.54 0.22
N ALA A 95 0.08 1.08 -0.06
CA ALA A 95 0.35 0.02 -1.05
C ALA A 95 -0.49 -1.25 -0.83
N VAL A 96 -0.61 -1.69 0.43
CA VAL A 96 -1.44 -2.85 0.79
C VAL A 96 -2.92 -2.62 0.46
N VAL A 97 -3.44 -1.42 0.69
CA VAL A 97 -4.83 -1.05 0.40
C VAL A 97 -5.07 -0.97 -1.10
N ALA A 98 -4.16 -0.34 -1.83
CA ALA A 98 -4.21 -0.27 -3.30
C ALA A 98 -4.29 -1.68 -3.90
N LEU A 99 -3.42 -2.59 -3.44
CA LEU A 99 -3.41 -3.97 -3.90
C LEU A 99 -4.66 -4.74 -3.49
N ALA A 100 -5.13 -4.60 -2.25
CA ALA A 100 -6.35 -5.25 -1.79
C ALA A 100 -7.58 -4.84 -2.61
N ARG A 101 -7.69 -3.54 -2.97
CA ARG A 101 -8.76 -3.04 -3.84
C ARG A 101 -8.71 -3.67 -5.23
N VAL A 102 -7.53 -3.78 -5.84
CA VAL A 102 -7.35 -4.49 -7.13
C VAL A 102 -7.81 -5.94 -7.01
N LEU A 103 -7.31 -6.67 -6.01
CA LEU A 103 -7.65 -8.08 -5.82
C LEU A 103 -9.15 -8.31 -5.66
N ARG A 104 -9.86 -7.44 -4.91
CA ARG A 104 -11.32 -7.52 -4.77
C ARG A 104 -12.05 -7.23 -6.07
N SER A 105 -11.58 -6.26 -6.85
CA SER A 105 -12.23 -5.88 -8.11
C SER A 105 -12.05 -6.87 -9.24
N GLU A 106 -10.95 -7.63 -9.24
CA GLU A 106 -10.65 -8.63 -10.27
C GLU A 106 -11.19 -10.02 -9.92
N SER A 107 -11.48 -10.28 -8.64
CA SER A 107 -12.02 -11.56 -8.21
C SER A 107 -13.50 -11.66 -8.55
N GLY A 108 -13.91 -12.75 -9.22
CA GLY A 108 -15.33 -13.05 -9.48
C GLY A 108 -16.16 -13.36 -8.22
N HIS A 109 -15.50 -13.49 -7.06
CA HIS A 109 -16.08 -13.68 -5.74
C HIS A 109 -15.35 -12.76 -4.75
N ALA A 110 -15.96 -12.39 -3.63
CA ALA A 110 -15.30 -11.58 -2.61
C ALA A 110 -14.25 -12.42 -1.84
N PRO A 111 -12.94 -12.23 -2.06
CA PRO A 111 -11.93 -13.00 -1.35
C PRO A 111 -11.81 -12.54 0.10
N HIS A 112 -11.42 -13.44 1.00
CA HIS A 112 -10.92 -13.09 2.32
C HIS A 112 -9.43 -12.71 2.22
N ILE A 113 -9.10 -11.44 2.39
CA ILE A 113 -7.76 -10.87 2.25
C ILE A 113 -7.12 -10.72 3.63
N THR A 114 -6.04 -11.47 3.83
CA THR A 114 -5.17 -11.33 5.00
C THR A 114 -3.89 -10.60 4.60
N TYR A 115 -3.59 -9.48 5.25
CA TYR A 115 -2.30 -8.83 5.13
C TYR A 115 -1.35 -9.32 6.22
N ILE A 116 -0.16 -9.76 5.82
CA ILE A 116 0.92 -10.16 6.72
C ILE A 116 1.98 -9.05 6.69
N GLY A 117 1.95 -8.16 7.67
CA GLY A 117 2.86 -7.02 7.78
C GLY A 117 2.37 -5.93 8.74
N GLY A 118 3.25 -4.96 9.01
CA GLY A 118 3.08 -3.92 10.03
C GLY A 118 2.53 -2.58 9.55
N CYS A 119 2.08 -2.47 8.30
CA CYS A 119 1.50 -1.22 7.80
C CYS A 119 0.24 -0.81 8.61
N PRO A 120 0.17 0.41 9.18
CA PRO A 120 -1.04 0.88 9.86
C PRO A 120 -2.21 1.11 8.90
N GLY A 121 -1.94 1.18 7.58
CA GLY A 121 -2.98 1.24 6.55
C GLY A 121 -3.81 -0.02 6.41
N ALA A 122 -3.42 -1.12 7.06
CA ALA A 122 -4.15 -2.37 6.98
C ALA A 122 -5.47 -2.42 7.77
N GLN A 123 -5.83 -1.33 8.44
CA GLN A 123 -7.14 -1.13 9.07
C GLN A 123 -8.24 -0.74 8.07
N ASP A 124 -7.91 -0.63 6.78
CA ASP A 124 -8.86 -0.35 5.72
C ASP A 124 -9.85 -1.51 5.51
N PRO A 125 -11.15 -1.25 5.25
CA PRO A 125 -12.15 -2.29 5.02
C PRO A 125 -11.87 -3.22 3.84
N SER A 126 -10.98 -2.86 2.92
CA SER A 126 -10.53 -3.76 1.86
C SER A 126 -9.67 -4.92 2.38
N ILE A 127 -9.23 -4.91 3.63
CA ILE A 127 -8.41 -5.95 4.26
C ILE A 127 -9.21 -6.57 5.42
N ASP A 128 -9.43 -7.88 5.38
CA ASP A 128 -10.26 -8.57 6.36
C ASP A 128 -9.50 -8.88 7.66
N LEU A 129 -8.19 -9.16 7.53
CA LEU A 129 -7.34 -9.49 8.67
C LEU A 129 -5.92 -8.94 8.47
N GLN A 130 -5.36 -8.35 9.53
CA GLN A 130 -3.93 -8.04 9.63
C GLN A 130 -3.25 -8.99 10.60
N VAL A 131 -2.13 -9.60 10.18
CA VAL A 131 -1.26 -10.40 11.04
C VAL A 131 0.16 -9.82 10.97
N LEU A 132 0.81 -9.62 12.11
CA LEU A 132 2.20 -9.16 12.12
C LEU A 132 3.16 -10.29 11.70
N PRO A 133 4.34 -9.98 11.12
CA PRO A 133 5.28 -10.99 10.66
C PRO A 133 5.69 -12.01 11.72
N ALA A 134 6.10 -11.56 12.91
CA ALA A 134 6.59 -12.46 13.95
C ALA A 134 5.52 -13.45 14.45
N PRO A 135 4.28 -13.05 14.77
CA PRO A 135 3.18 -13.99 15.03
C PRO A 135 2.90 -14.94 13.87
N PHE A 136 2.92 -14.47 12.62
CA PHE A 136 2.69 -15.33 11.45
C PHE A 136 3.75 -16.42 11.33
N LEU A 137 5.04 -16.07 11.40
CA LEU A 137 6.16 -17.01 11.34
C LEU A 137 6.11 -18.04 12.48
N ARG A 138 5.75 -17.60 13.70
CA ARG A 138 5.56 -18.50 14.84
C ARG A 138 4.40 -19.48 14.59
N GLY A 139 3.32 -19.02 13.96
CA GLY A 139 2.19 -19.84 13.56
C GLY A 139 2.56 -20.88 12.50
N LEU A 140 3.44 -20.54 11.55
CA LEU A 140 3.99 -21.51 10.59
C LEU A 140 4.77 -22.62 11.30
N GLN A 141 5.67 -22.25 12.22
CA GLN A 141 6.46 -23.21 13.01
C GLN A 141 5.57 -24.14 13.84
N GLN A 142 4.53 -23.61 14.49
CA GLN A 142 3.56 -24.40 15.25
C GLN A 142 2.78 -25.41 14.38
N LYS A 143 2.61 -25.12 13.09
CA LYS A 143 2.02 -26.04 12.11
C LYS A 143 3.04 -27.01 11.50
N GLY A 144 4.30 -26.98 11.93
CA GLY A 144 5.38 -27.77 11.33
C GLY A 144 5.79 -27.31 9.94
N ILE A 145 5.48 -26.06 9.57
CA ILE A 145 5.86 -25.46 8.29
C ILE A 145 7.14 -24.64 8.50
N GLU A 146 8.27 -25.20 8.09
CA GLU A 146 9.55 -24.49 8.07
C GLU A 146 9.69 -23.69 6.78
N THR A 147 9.98 -22.39 6.87
CA THR A 147 10.13 -21.52 5.69
C THR A 147 11.33 -21.94 4.85
N SER A 148 12.47 -22.26 5.47
CA SER A 148 13.71 -22.62 4.78
C SER A 148 13.65 -23.96 4.02
N SER A 149 12.70 -24.84 4.34
CA SER A 149 12.49 -26.11 3.64
C SER A 149 11.49 -25.99 2.49
N GLN A 150 10.87 -24.83 2.30
CA GLN A 150 9.96 -24.61 1.19
C GLN A 150 10.71 -24.52 -0.15
N PRO A 151 10.04 -24.83 -1.27
CA PRO A 151 10.60 -24.67 -2.60
C PRO A 151 11.14 -23.26 -2.86
N ASP A 152 12.24 -23.17 -3.60
CA ASP A 152 12.93 -21.93 -3.96
C ASP A 152 12.61 -21.45 -5.39
N PHE A 153 11.66 -22.12 -6.07
CA PHE A 153 11.22 -21.81 -7.43
C PHE A 153 9.75 -21.38 -7.47
N PHE A 154 9.32 -20.75 -8.57
CA PHE A 154 7.93 -20.30 -8.73
C PHE A 154 7.00 -21.43 -9.17
N SER A 155 5.81 -21.46 -8.58
CA SER A 155 4.69 -22.26 -9.06
C SER A 155 3.62 -21.37 -9.69
N ASP A 156 2.69 -21.96 -10.43
CA ASP A 156 1.58 -21.25 -11.09
C ASP A 156 0.61 -20.55 -10.11
N ARG A 157 0.75 -20.80 -8.80
CA ARG A 157 -0.08 -20.18 -7.73
C ARG A 157 0.52 -18.89 -7.18
N ILE A 158 1.74 -18.57 -7.58
CA ILE A 158 2.45 -17.34 -7.21
C ILE A 158 2.45 -16.42 -8.44
N PRO A 159 2.16 -15.11 -8.30
CA PRO A 159 2.20 -14.19 -9.44
C PRO A 159 3.51 -14.32 -10.23
N ALA A 160 3.37 -14.46 -11.55
CA ALA A 160 4.51 -14.70 -12.43
C ALA A 160 5.48 -13.51 -12.48
N ASP A 161 4.97 -12.27 -12.37
CA ASP A 161 5.80 -11.08 -12.24
C ASP A 161 5.63 -10.44 -10.86
N ARG A 162 6.76 -10.19 -10.22
CA ARG A 162 6.90 -9.61 -8.88
C ARG A 162 8.01 -8.57 -8.82
N ARG A 163 8.55 -8.23 -9.99
CA ARG A 163 9.63 -7.25 -10.15
C ARG A 163 9.06 -5.86 -9.91
N ARG A 164 9.93 -4.95 -9.49
CA ARG A 164 9.60 -3.52 -9.46
C ARG A 164 10.00 -2.86 -10.77
N PHE A 165 9.22 -1.88 -11.20
CA PHE A 165 9.58 -0.96 -12.26
C PHE A 165 9.59 0.47 -11.72
N LEU A 166 8.48 0.95 -11.17
CA LEU A 166 8.26 2.33 -10.74
C LEU A 166 8.74 2.62 -9.32
N SER A 167 8.71 1.62 -8.44
CA SER A 167 8.76 1.85 -6.99
C SER A 167 10.08 1.48 -6.33
N LEU A 168 10.34 2.13 -5.21
CA LEU A 168 11.15 1.64 -4.10
C LEU A 168 10.25 0.88 -3.11
N PRO A 169 10.81 0.00 -2.27
CA PRO A 169 10.07 -0.58 -1.15
C PRO A 169 9.40 0.50 -0.29
N GLY A 170 8.11 0.31 -0.03
CA GLY A 170 7.24 1.29 0.65
C GLY A 170 6.49 2.23 -0.28
N GLY A 171 6.56 2.03 -1.60
CA GLY A 171 5.71 2.69 -2.60
C GLY A 171 6.18 4.07 -3.04
N ALA A 172 7.38 4.51 -2.62
CA ALA A 172 7.97 5.74 -3.11
C ALA A 172 8.42 5.56 -4.58
N PRO A 173 8.20 6.54 -5.47
CA PRO A 173 8.71 6.45 -6.83
C PRO A 173 10.23 6.40 -6.88
N LEU A 174 10.77 5.76 -7.91
CA LEU A 174 12.22 5.73 -8.16
C LEU A 174 12.79 7.14 -8.34
N PRO A 175 13.94 7.45 -7.70
CA PRO A 175 14.60 8.75 -7.87
C PRO A 175 14.91 9.10 -9.32
N ALA A 176 15.29 8.11 -10.13
CA ALA A 176 15.55 8.30 -11.56
C ALA A 176 14.29 8.76 -12.33
N LEU A 177 13.10 8.26 -11.96
CA LEU A 177 11.84 8.69 -12.57
C LEU A 177 11.44 10.09 -12.09
N ILE A 178 11.67 10.40 -10.82
CA ILE A 178 11.40 11.74 -10.25
C ILE A 178 12.30 12.78 -10.95
N ALA A 179 13.58 12.48 -11.12
CA ALA A 179 14.52 13.37 -11.81
C ALA A 179 14.23 13.48 -13.31
N GLY A 180 14.03 12.35 -14.00
CA GLY A 180 13.86 12.31 -15.46
C GLY A 180 12.50 12.82 -15.93
N VAL A 181 11.42 12.33 -15.31
CA VAL A 181 10.04 12.63 -15.73
C VAL A 181 9.53 13.91 -15.08
N LEU A 182 9.65 14.01 -13.75
CA LEU A 182 9.09 15.14 -13.01
C LEU A 182 10.02 16.36 -12.96
N ARG A 183 11.29 16.20 -13.36
CA ARG A 183 12.34 17.23 -13.25
C ARG A 183 12.42 17.81 -11.84
N ARG A 184 12.35 16.93 -10.84
CA ARG A 184 12.42 17.25 -9.41
C ARG A 184 13.62 16.57 -8.76
N ASN A 185 14.18 17.23 -7.74
CA ASN A 185 15.13 16.62 -6.82
C ASN A 185 14.41 15.76 -5.79
N VAL A 186 15.06 14.69 -5.33
CA VAL A 186 14.53 13.86 -4.23
C VAL A 186 15.19 14.27 -2.93
N VAL A 187 14.39 14.55 -1.91
CA VAL A 187 14.85 14.85 -0.55
C VAL A 187 14.37 13.72 0.37
N THR A 188 15.27 12.82 0.75
CA THR A 188 14.99 11.74 1.69
C THR A 188 15.24 12.22 3.12
N LEU A 189 14.23 12.13 3.97
CA LEU A 189 14.34 12.59 5.35
C LEU A 189 14.87 11.49 6.26
N SER A 190 15.77 11.85 7.17
CA SER A 190 16.22 10.99 8.28
C SER A 190 15.31 11.15 9.51
N SER A 191 15.44 10.27 10.49
CA SER A 191 14.71 10.30 11.77
C SER A 191 14.86 11.61 12.55
N LEU A 192 15.92 12.38 12.29
CA LEU A 192 16.21 13.66 12.94
C LEU A 192 15.64 14.87 12.18
N THR A 193 15.13 14.66 10.97
CA THR A 193 14.71 15.76 10.11
C THR A 193 13.24 16.07 10.30
N ASN A 194 12.90 17.33 10.55
CA ASN A 194 11.50 17.76 10.58
C ASN A 194 10.98 17.90 9.14
N PRO A 195 9.95 17.11 8.73
CA PRO A 195 9.41 17.21 7.38
C PRO A 195 8.86 18.59 7.02
N MET A 196 8.38 19.36 8.01
CA MET A 196 7.90 20.72 7.80
C MET A 196 9.01 21.65 7.31
N LEU A 197 10.19 21.53 7.91
CA LEU A 197 11.33 22.37 7.56
C LEU A 197 11.82 22.05 6.15
N ALA A 198 11.92 20.76 5.82
CA ALA A 198 12.28 20.34 4.47
C ALA A 198 11.30 20.85 3.39
N VAL A 199 10.01 20.91 3.68
CA VAL A 199 9.03 21.49 2.75
C VAL A 199 9.21 23.00 2.64
N ALA A 200 9.40 23.70 3.76
CA ALA A 200 9.63 25.14 3.76
C ALA A 200 10.89 25.51 2.97
N ASP A 201 12.00 24.83 3.22
CA ASP A 201 13.26 25.02 2.50
C ASP A 201 13.07 24.79 1.00
N ALA A 202 12.39 23.70 0.61
CA ALA A 202 12.09 23.43 -0.78
C ALA A 202 11.17 24.49 -1.43
N MET A 203 10.27 25.12 -0.66
CA MET A 203 9.47 26.25 -1.14
C MET A 203 10.33 27.49 -1.39
N PHE A 204 11.32 27.78 -0.53
CA PHE A 204 12.24 28.90 -0.71
C PHE A 204 13.21 28.69 -1.89
N ASP A 205 13.67 27.45 -2.13
CA ASP A 205 14.59 27.10 -3.22
C ASP A 205 13.94 27.01 -4.61
N GLY A 206 12.67 27.41 -4.75
CA GLY A 206 11.97 27.43 -6.05
C GLY A 206 11.23 26.13 -6.41
N GLY A 207 11.01 25.23 -5.45
CA GLY A 207 9.87 24.29 -5.44
C GLY A 207 10.05 22.94 -6.14
N ALA A 208 11.14 22.69 -6.86
CA ALA A 208 11.26 21.44 -7.63
C ALA A 208 11.77 20.25 -6.81
N ALA A 209 11.10 19.92 -5.69
CA ALA A 209 11.47 18.80 -4.82
C ALA A 209 10.32 17.81 -4.59
N MET A 210 10.67 16.52 -4.53
CA MET A 210 9.83 15.48 -3.94
C MET A 210 10.47 15.04 -2.63
N ILE A 211 9.72 15.20 -1.54
CA ILE A 211 10.17 14.90 -0.18
C ILE A 211 9.62 13.53 0.21
N ASP A 212 10.52 12.63 0.59
CA ASP A 212 10.21 11.30 1.10
C ASP A 212 10.41 11.28 2.63
N PRO A 213 9.32 11.29 3.42
CA PRO A 213 9.39 11.34 4.86
C PRO A 213 9.54 9.94 5.50
N ALA A 214 9.74 8.88 4.72
CA ALA A 214 9.76 7.51 5.25
C ALA A 214 10.80 7.33 6.36
N GLY A 215 12.00 7.90 6.23
CA GLY A 215 13.04 7.79 7.26
C GLY A 215 12.72 8.60 8.51
N ALA A 216 12.13 9.80 8.37
CA ALA A 216 11.66 10.61 9.49
C ALA A 216 10.62 9.88 10.36
N TYR A 217 9.75 9.10 9.72
CA TYR A 217 8.69 8.36 10.40
C TYR A 217 8.99 6.87 10.63
N ARG A 218 10.22 6.42 10.35
CA ARG A 218 10.64 5.01 10.50
C ARG A 218 9.65 4.04 9.85
N CYS A 219 9.38 4.25 8.57
CA CYS A 219 8.38 3.47 7.83
C CYS A 219 8.78 1.99 7.72
N VAL A 220 8.05 1.10 8.41
CA VAL A 220 8.24 -0.35 8.35
C VAL A 220 8.03 -0.92 6.94
N CYS A 221 7.13 -0.33 6.15
CA CYS A 221 6.89 -0.74 4.75
C CYS A 221 8.10 -0.48 3.84
N ALA A 222 8.97 0.46 4.23
CA ALA A 222 10.23 0.74 3.56
C ALA A 222 11.43 0.03 4.23
N GLY A 223 11.16 -0.90 5.16
CA GLY A 223 12.17 -1.71 5.83
C GLY A 223 12.84 -1.05 7.04
N ALA A 224 12.32 0.07 7.55
CA ALA A 224 12.80 0.62 8.81
C ALA A 224 12.26 -0.19 9.99
N ASP A 225 12.92 -1.29 10.30
CA ASP A 225 12.65 -2.16 11.44
C ASP A 225 13.98 -2.61 12.10
N GLN A 226 13.93 -3.04 13.37
CA GLN A 226 15.06 -3.62 14.12
C GLN A 226 16.37 -2.81 14.10
N GLY A 227 16.26 -1.47 14.06
CA GLY A 227 17.40 -0.57 14.04
C GLY A 227 17.93 -0.22 12.65
N LEU A 228 17.37 -0.80 11.58
CA LEU A 228 17.70 -0.41 10.21
C LEU A 228 17.14 0.98 9.86
N SER A 229 17.93 1.75 9.13
CA SER A 229 17.43 2.96 8.47
C SER A 229 16.53 2.58 7.28
N VAL A 230 15.71 3.51 6.78
CA VAL A 230 14.94 3.27 5.55
C VAL A 230 15.85 2.98 4.36
N THR A 231 17.02 3.61 4.30
CA THR A 231 17.99 3.37 3.21
C THR A 231 18.48 1.91 3.24
N ASP A 232 18.91 1.45 4.41
CA ASP A 232 19.41 0.08 4.59
C ASP A 232 18.30 -0.95 4.43
N GLY A 233 17.11 -0.65 4.96
CA GLY A 233 15.91 -1.48 4.82
C GLY A 233 15.50 -1.67 3.36
N ARG A 234 15.42 -0.58 2.59
CA ARG A 234 15.14 -0.63 1.14
C ARG A 234 16.20 -1.43 0.40
N LEU A 235 17.48 -1.28 0.76
CA LEU A 235 18.57 -2.06 0.18
C LEU A 235 18.40 -3.56 0.48
N ALA A 236 18.18 -3.92 1.75
CA ALA A 236 17.98 -5.29 2.18
C ALA A 236 16.79 -5.95 1.47
N ILE A 237 15.65 -5.26 1.37
CA ILE A 237 14.48 -5.76 0.62
C ILE A 237 14.84 -5.97 -0.86
N THR A 238 15.48 -4.98 -1.49
CA THR A 238 15.82 -5.03 -2.92
C THR A 238 16.80 -6.16 -3.23
N GLN A 239 17.71 -6.51 -2.31
CA GLN A 239 18.65 -7.62 -2.48
C GLN A 239 17.96 -8.99 -2.58
N HIS A 240 16.76 -9.13 -2.01
CA HIS A 240 15.97 -10.36 -2.08
C HIS A 240 14.96 -10.39 -3.25
N GLU A 241 14.77 -9.25 -3.92
CA GLU A 241 13.87 -9.13 -5.06
C GLU A 241 14.55 -9.55 -6.37
N PRO A 242 13.79 -10.03 -7.38
CA PRO A 242 14.32 -10.25 -8.71
C PRO A 242 14.80 -8.92 -9.34
N PRO A 243 15.65 -8.99 -10.39
CA PRO A 243 16.06 -7.81 -11.15
C PRO A 243 14.84 -6.98 -11.58
N ARG A 244 14.97 -5.66 -11.53
CA ARG A 244 13.89 -4.73 -11.92
C ARG A 244 13.37 -5.05 -13.32
N ALA A 245 12.06 -4.89 -13.49
CA ALA A 245 11.46 -4.97 -14.80
C ALA A 245 11.93 -3.80 -15.67
N THR A 246 11.88 -3.97 -16.99
CA THR A 246 12.16 -2.90 -17.96
C THR A 246 10.90 -2.17 -18.41
N THR A 247 9.73 -2.66 -18.01
CA THR A 247 8.40 -2.12 -18.32
C THR A 247 7.50 -2.24 -17.09
N PRO A 248 6.43 -1.43 -16.98
CA PRO A 248 5.46 -1.56 -15.89
C PRO A 248 4.93 -2.99 -15.76
N VAL A 249 4.94 -3.52 -14.52
CA VAL A 249 4.46 -4.88 -14.23
C VAL A 249 2.96 -4.93 -13.92
N ILE A 250 2.42 -3.81 -13.43
CA ILE A 250 1.02 -3.61 -13.13
C ILE A 250 0.67 -2.17 -13.46
N GLU A 251 -0.47 -1.96 -14.11
CA GLU A 251 -1.04 -0.64 -14.36
C GLU A 251 -2.30 -0.51 -13.53
N ALA A 252 -2.43 0.59 -12.79
CA ALA A 252 -3.68 0.87 -12.08
C ALA A 252 -4.80 1.08 -13.11
N PRO A 253 -5.90 0.31 -13.05
CA PRO A 253 -7.05 0.60 -13.88
C PRO A 253 -7.57 2.01 -13.60
N ALA A 254 -8.02 2.73 -14.62
CA ALA A 254 -8.49 4.12 -14.47
C ALA A 254 -9.66 4.29 -13.48
N TRP A 255 -10.41 3.21 -13.22
CA TRP A 255 -11.54 3.18 -12.29
C TRP A 255 -11.12 2.82 -10.85
N LEU A 256 -9.87 2.41 -10.62
CA LEU A 256 -9.40 2.03 -9.29
C LEU A 256 -9.29 3.28 -8.39
N ASP A 257 -10.02 3.27 -7.28
CA ASP A 257 -9.90 4.33 -6.29
C ASP A 257 -8.61 4.18 -5.48
N LEU A 258 -7.63 5.03 -5.76
CA LEU A 258 -6.35 5.13 -5.04
C LEU A 258 -6.32 6.30 -4.05
N ARG A 259 -7.46 6.91 -3.74
CA ARG A 259 -7.54 7.91 -2.66
C ARG A 259 -7.34 7.23 -1.31
N PRO A 260 -6.68 7.89 -0.36
CA PRO A 260 -6.56 7.36 0.99
C PRO A 260 -7.94 7.27 1.63
N THR A 261 -8.18 6.19 2.38
CA THR A 261 -9.34 6.14 3.27
C THR A 261 -9.17 7.18 4.36
N ALA A 262 -10.27 7.83 4.73
CA ALA A 262 -10.28 8.82 5.79
C ALA A 262 -9.52 8.31 7.01
N LEU A 263 -8.57 9.12 7.48
CA LEU A 263 -7.76 8.79 8.63
C LEU A 263 -8.68 8.66 9.86
N PRO A 264 -8.62 7.58 10.65
CA PRO A 264 -9.11 7.65 12.01
C PRO A 264 -8.24 8.69 12.72
N VAL A 265 -8.80 9.87 13.00
CA VAL A 265 -8.07 10.99 13.62
C VAL A 265 -7.72 10.70 15.10
N ASP A 266 -8.20 9.60 15.67
CA ASP A 266 -8.04 9.31 17.09
C ASP A 266 -6.78 8.46 17.38
N THR A 267 -5.61 9.09 17.35
CA THR A 267 -4.35 8.48 17.78
C THR A 267 -3.99 8.91 19.20
N ARG A 268 -4.82 8.58 20.20
CA ARG A 268 -4.38 8.53 21.61
C ARG A 268 -3.74 7.20 22.00
N ALA A 269 -3.85 6.18 21.15
CA ALA A 269 -3.11 4.94 21.31
C ALA A 269 -2.10 4.83 20.17
N ALA A 270 -0.81 5.02 20.47
CA ALA A 270 0.18 4.24 19.76
C ALA A 270 -0.21 2.76 19.99
N PRO A 271 -0.21 1.89 18.98
CA PRO A 271 -0.37 0.47 19.26
C PRO A 271 0.81 0.05 20.13
N ASP A 272 0.55 -0.19 21.41
CA ASP A 272 1.46 -0.95 22.26
C ASP A 272 1.70 -2.28 21.56
N HIS A 273 2.92 -2.49 21.09
CA HIS A 273 3.36 -3.72 20.41
C HIS A 273 3.23 -4.98 21.29
N GLU A 274 2.76 -4.86 22.53
CA GLU A 274 2.63 -5.94 23.51
C GLU A 274 1.21 -6.53 23.68
N ARG A 275 0.16 -5.96 23.06
CA ARG A 275 -1.23 -6.40 23.30
C ARG A 275 -1.90 -7.22 22.20
N ALA A 276 -1.14 -7.86 21.31
CA ALA A 276 -1.66 -8.99 20.52
C ALA A 276 -1.63 -10.27 21.38
N ALA A 277 -2.51 -10.33 22.37
CA ALA A 277 -2.73 -11.52 23.19
C ALA A 277 -3.50 -12.59 22.40
N SER A 278 -2.90 -13.79 22.34
CA SER A 278 -3.44 -15.14 22.16
C SER A 278 -4.53 -15.47 21.11
N PRO A 279 -4.41 -16.63 20.43
CA PRO A 279 -5.36 -17.08 19.42
C PRO A 279 -6.65 -17.54 20.08
N VAL A 280 -7.77 -16.89 19.75
CA VAL A 280 -9.09 -17.47 20.02
C VAL A 280 -9.39 -18.49 18.95
N ALA A 281 -9.32 -19.75 19.36
CA ALA A 281 -10.02 -20.85 18.75
C ALA A 281 -11.55 -20.60 18.75
N ALA A 282 -12.21 -20.84 17.62
CA ALA A 282 -13.55 -21.39 17.55
C ALA A 282 -13.73 -21.95 16.12
N ALA A 283 -13.63 -23.26 15.91
CA ALA A 283 -14.61 -24.30 16.20
C ALA A 283 -15.68 -24.40 15.10
N GLY A 284 -15.63 -25.51 14.35
CA GLY A 284 -16.60 -25.83 13.31
C GLY A 284 -16.25 -27.07 12.48
N ALA A 285 -15.79 -28.15 13.11
CA ALA A 285 -15.77 -29.47 12.45
C ALA A 285 -15.99 -30.56 13.48
N ALA A 286 -17.07 -31.31 13.26
CA ALA A 286 -17.53 -32.42 14.08
C ALA A 286 -16.45 -33.48 14.26
N ARG A 287 -16.39 -34.04 15.48
CA ARG A 287 -15.77 -35.34 15.73
C ARG A 287 -16.57 -36.42 15.00
N PRO A 288 -15.88 -37.42 14.42
CA PRO A 288 -16.30 -38.78 14.60
C PRO A 288 -15.27 -39.53 15.45
N ASP A 289 -15.85 -40.35 16.29
CA ASP A 289 -15.23 -41.40 17.09
C ASP A 289 -14.60 -42.47 16.19
N VAL A 290 -13.84 -43.38 16.83
CA VAL A 290 -13.53 -44.77 16.41
C VAL A 290 -12.09 -45.09 15.91
N GLN A 291 -11.35 -45.65 16.88
CA GLN A 291 -10.57 -46.91 16.87
C GLN A 291 -9.26 -47.08 16.08
N HIS A 292 -8.28 -47.56 16.85
CA HIS A 292 -7.06 -48.28 16.47
C HIS A 292 -7.29 -49.43 15.49
N ILE A 293 -6.60 -49.41 14.34
CA ILE A 293 -6.10 -50.62 13.65
C ILE A 293 -4.71 -50.32 13.05
N ALA A 294 -3.76 -51.23 13.30
CA ALA A 294 -2.37 -51.22 12.84
C ALA A 294 -2.23 -51.86 11.42
N PRO A 295 -1.04 -51.82 10.76
CA PRO A 295 -0.93 -51.57 9.33
C PRO A 295 -0.85 -52.83 8.44
N ALA A 296 -1.24 -52.66 7.17
CA ALA A 296 -0.81 -53.55 6.09
C ALA A 296 -0.72 -52.81 4.75
N GLY A 297 0.35 -53.09 4.00
CA GLY A 297 0.28 -53.31 2.55
C GLY A 297 0.37 -52.09 1.62
N ARG A 298 1.48 -52.03 0.88
CA ARG A 298 1.69 -51.26 -0.36
C ARG A 298 0.53 -51.44 -1.36
N GLU A 299 0.16 -50.37 -2.08
CA GLU A 299 0.23 -50.34 -3.54
C GLU A 299 0.01 -48.93 -4.12
N ARG A 300 0.82 -48.62 -5.14
CA ARG A 300 0.75 -47.41 -5.97
C ARG A 300 -0.46 -47.51 -6.89
N GLN A 301 -1.27 -46.46 -6.96
CA GLN A 301 -1.91 -46.06 -8.21
C GLN A 301 -2.22 -44.56 -8.19
N GLN A 302 -1.57 -43.84 -9.09
CA GLN A 302 -1.81 -42.44 -9.40
C GLN A 302 -3.02 -42.34 -10.32
N GLN A 303 -4.04 -41.58 -9.93
CA GLN A 303 -5.03 -41.02 -10.84
C GLN A 303 -5.04 -39.49 -10.69
N PRO A 304 -5.07 -38.72 -11.79
CA PRO A 304 -4.99 -37.26 -11.74
C PRO A 304 -6.38 -36.65 -11.50
N HIS A 305 -6.51 -35.84 -10.45
CA HIS A 305 -7.68 -34.98 -10.24
C HIS A 305 -7.53 -33.66 -11.00
N SER A 306 -8.42 -33.47 -11.98
CA SER A 306 -8.67 -32.23 -12.69
C SER A 306 -9.59 -31.31 -11.87
N SER A 307 -9.02 -30.31 -11.18
CA SER A 307 -9.79 -29.19 -10.60
C SER A 307 -8.93 -27.95 -10.28
N SER A 308 -7.90 -27.67 -11.09
CA SER A 308 -6.90 -26.61 -10.84
C SER A 308 -6.98 -25.39 -11.78
N THR A 309 -7.95 -25.31 -12.68
CA THR A 309 -7.94 -24.30 -13.76
C THR A 309 -8.59 -22.96 -13.37
N GLU A 310 -9.71 -22.93 -12.63
CA GLU A 310 -10.45 -21.66 -12.41
C GLU A 310 -9.73 -20.64 -11.49
N ALA A 311 -9.05 -21.11 -10.44
CA ALA A 311 -8.28 -20.21 -9.54
C ALA A 311 -7.02 -19.65 -10.21
N ALA A 312 -6.37 -20.43 -11.08
CA ALA A 312 -5.20 -19.99 -11.86
C ALA A 312 -5.59 -18.97 -12.94
N HIS A 313 -6.78 -19.10 -13.54
CA HIS A 313 -7.27 -18.14 -14.55
C HIS A 313 -7.60 -16.77 -13.95
N SER A 314 -8.03 -16.68 -12.69
CA SER A 314 -8.33 -15.40 -12.03
C SER A 314 -7.07 -14.61 -11.65
N LEU A 315 -5.97 -15.29 -11.28
CA LEU A 315 -4.67 -14.64 -11.00
C LEU A 315 -3.88 -14.29 -12.26
N HIS A 316 -4.09 -15.01 -13.37
CA HIS A 316 -3.55 -14.62 -14.68
C HIS A 316 -4.12 -13.29 -15.19
N ALA A 317 -5.28 -12.84 -14.70
CA ALA A 317 -5.81 -11.51 -15.03
C ALA A 317 -4.96 -10.37 -14.44
N VAL A 318 -4.36 -10.59 -13.26
CA VAL A 318 -3.44 -9.64 -12.59
C VAL A 318 -2.09 -9.55 -13.34
N GLY A 319 -1.74 -10.58 -14.12
CA GLY A 319 -0.47 -10.68 -14.84
C GLY A 319 -0.59 -10.46 -16.34
N VAL A 320 -0.39 -9.21 -16.79
CA VAL A 320 0.12 -8.80 -18.12
C VAL A 320 -0.37 -9.64 -19.32
N ARG A 321 -1.38 -9.14 -20.04
CA ARG A 321 -1.60 -9.52 -21.45
C ARG A 321 -0.42 -9.04 -22.31
N SER A 322 0.65 -9.83 -22.38
CA SER A 322 1.72 -9.58 -23.34
C SER A 322 1.22 -9.89 -24.76
N ARG A 323 0.94 -8.84 -25.55
CA ARG A 323 0.74 -9.01 -27.00
C ARG A 323 2.06 -9.49 -27.60
N ARG A 324 2.17 -10.78 -27.92
CA ARG A 324 3.21 -11.32 -28.79
C ARG A 324 3.12 -10.63 -30.17
N ARG A 325 3.97 -9.63 -30.42
CA ARG A 325 4.28 -9.21 -31.79
C ARG A 325 5.33 -10.15 -32.36
N ARG A 326 5.05 -10.67 -33.55
CA ARG A 326 5.96 -11.49 -34.38
C ARG A 326 7.24 -10.70 -34.63
N ALA A 327 8.39 -11.30 -34.34
CA ALA A 327 9.70 -10.71 -34.59
C ALA A 327 10.00 -10.67 -36.09
N THR A 328 10.37 -9.50 -36.59
CA THR A 328 11.15 -9.31 -37.83
C THR A 328 12.62 -9.12 -37.43
N PRO A 329 13.59 -9.56 -38.26
CA PRO A 329 15.00 -9.58 -37.89
C PRO A 329 15.62 -8.18 -37.84
N ALA A 330 16.58 -8.02 -36.92
CA ALA A 330 17.24 -6.77 -36.56
C ALA A 330 18.30 -6.30 -37.58
N PRO A 331 18.51 -4.98 -37.73
CA PRO A 331 19.78 -4.44 -38.18
C PRO A 331 20.71 -4.08 -36.99
N THR A 332 22.01 -4.19 -37.25
CA THR A 332 23.18 -4.03 -36.38
C THR A 332 23.35 -2.60 -35.81
N PRO A 333 24.09 -2.39 -34.70
CA PRO A 333 23.92 -1.24 -33.83
C PRO A 333 24.98 -0.16 -34.04
N THR A 334 24.53 1.07 -34.26
CA THR A 334 25.31 2.27 -33.91
C THR A 334 24.36 3.40 -33.53
N ALA A 335 24.58 3.95 -32.34
CA ALA A 335 24.12 5.25 -31.85
C ALA A 335 22.60 5.49 -31.82
N GLU A 336 21.97 5.17 -30.69
CA GLU A 336 20.81 5.90 -30.15
C GLU A 336 20.58 5.46 -28.70
N ARG A 337 21.22 6.18 -27.78
CA ARG A 337 21.05 6.03 -26.33
C ARG A 337 20.38 7.29 -25.81
N GLU A 338 19.23 7.61 -26.38
CA GLU A 338 18.33 8.66 -25.90
C GLU A 338 16.99 8.01 -25.53
N ILE A 339 16.94 7.69 -24.25
CA ILE A 339 15.85 7.26 -23.38
C ILE A 339 14.42 7.44 -23.97
N ALA A 340 13.78 6.32 -24.32
CA ALA A 340 12.34 6.21 -24.60
C ALA A 340 11.48 6.21 -23.31
N LEU A 341 11.63 7.19 -22.41
CA LEU A 341 10.81 7.32 -21.19
C LEU A 341 9.46 8.00 -21.47
N ASP A 342 9.38 8.89 -22.46
CA ASP A 342 8.21 9.73 -22.73
C ASP A 342 7.02 8.99 -23.38
N ALA A 343 7.24 7.78 -23.87
CA ALA A 343 6.23 7.02 -24.62
C ALA A 343 5.40 6.06 -23.75
N HIS A 344 5.71 5.88 -22.46
CA HIS A 344 5.13 4.81 -21.63
C HIS A 344 4.35 5.32 -20.40
N ILE A 345 4.09 6.63 -20.33
CA ILE A 345 3.06 7.17 -19.44
C ILE A 345 1.75 7.18 -20.24
N PRO A 346 0.63 6.62 -19.71
CA PRO A 346 -0.65 6.64 -20.41
C PRO A 346 -1.04 8.09 -20.73
N ARG A 347 -0.93 8.46 -22.00
CA ARG A 347 -1.49 9.71 -22.53
C ARG A 347 -2.99 9.53 -22.65
N THR A 348 -3.73 9.67 -21.55
CA THR A 348 -5.18 9.91 -21.61
C THR A 348 -5.43 11.38 -21.94
N SER A 349 -4.97 11.82 -23.11
CA SER A 349 -5.50 13.02 -23.74
C SER A 349 -6.78 12.61 -24.44
N HIS A 350 -7.92 12.61 -23.73
CA HIS A 350 -9.26 12.87 -24.25
C HIS A 350 -10.29 12.73 -23.12
N VAL A 351 -11.08 13.79 -22.95
CA VAL A 351 -12.36 13.90 -22.19
C VAL A 351 -12.23 14.04 -20.66
N LEU A 352 -12.28 15.29 -20.18
CA LEU A 352 -13.37 15.84 -19.35
C LEU A 352 -13.09 17.32 -19.08
N HIS A 353 -13.67 18.20 -19.92
CA HIS A 353 -13.98 19.56 -19.50
C HIS A 353 -15.07 19.46 -18.42
N ALA A 354 -14.68 19.51 -17.14
CA ALA A 354 -15.62 19.85 -16.09
C ALA A 354 -15.84 21.36 -16.16
N GLN A 355 -16.98 21.77 -16.70
CA GLN A 355 -17.49 23.14 -16.55
C GLN A 355 -17.80 23.39 -15.07
N PRO A 356 -17.47 24.57 -14.51
CA PRO A 356 -17.80 24.90 -13.14
C PRO A 356 -19.31 25.10 -13.01
N ILE A 357 -19.92 24.40 -12.06
CA ILE A 357 -21.31 24.67 -11.64
C ILE A 357 -21.25 25.94 -10.78
N GLU A 358 -21.57 27.08 -11.39
CA GLU A 358 -21.97 28.28 -10.67
C GLU A 358 -23.31 28.00 -9.98
N ARG A 359 -23.31 27.99 -8.64
CA ARG A 359 -24.54 27.93 -7.86
C ARG A 359 -24.78 29.31 -7.25
N GLU A 360 -25.62 30.08 -7.92
CA GLU A 360 -26.30 31.25 -7.40
C GLU A 360 -27.04 30.89 -6.11
N VAL A 361 -26.66 31.51 -4.99
CA VAL A 361 -27.47 31.50 -3.77
C VAL A 361 -28.21 32.83 -3.72
N SER A 362 -29.46 32.81 -4.17
CA SER A 362 -30.41 33.90 -3.95
C SER A 362 -31.15 33.63 -2.64
N LEU A 363 -30.89 34.44 -1.62
CA LEU A 363 -31.72 34.49 -0.42
C LEU A 363 -32.39 35.85 -0.35
N ARG A 364 -33.62 35.88 -0.85
CA ARG A 364 -34.62 36.90 -0.50
C ARG A 364 -35.17 36.59 0.89
N GLU A 365 -35.06 37.55 1.79
CA GLU A 365 -36.02 37.84 2.86
C GLU A 365 -37.44 38.03 2.28
N PRO A 366 -38.56 37.81 3.01
CA PRO A 366 -38.79 38.37 4.36
C PRO A 366 -39.59 37.49 5.34
N HIS A 367 -39.58 37.86 6.63
CA HIS A 367 -40.80 38.28 7.34
C HIS A 367 -40.49 38.82 8.75
N THR A 368 -40.97 40.05 8.93
CA THR A 368 -41.27 40.81 10.14
C THR A 368 -41.89 40.00 11.29
N ILE A 369 -41.36 40.16 12.51
CA ILE A 369 -42.18 40.33 13.72
C ILE A 369 -41.55 41.43 14.58
N SER A 370 -42.27 42.53 14.69
CA SER A 370 -42.12 43.59 15.69
C SER A 370 -43.07 43.26 16.84
N VAL A 371 -42.58 43.24 18.08
CA VAL A 371 -43.29 43.81 19.24
C VAL A 371 -42.26 44.39 20.20
N ASP A 372 -42.50 45.66 20.52
CA ASP A 372 -41.78 46.58 21.38
C ASP A 372 -42.19 46.42 22.87
N GLN A 373 -41.58 47.23 23.73
CA GLN A 373 -41.80 47.48 25.16
C GLN A 373 -40.81 46.75 26.09
N GLY A 374 -40.00 47.40 26.91
CA GLY A 374 -39.92 48.81 27.27
C GLY A 374 -39.52 48.93 28.75
N SER A 375 -38.68 49.93 29.05
CA SER A 375 -38.37 50.46 30.39
C SER A 375 -37.63 49.51 31.35
N ALA A 376 -36.80 49.96 32.28
CA ALA A 376 -36.14 51.21 32.64
C ALA A 376 -35.41 50.85 33.95
N LEU A 377 -34.30 51.52 34.27
CA LEU A 377 -33.70 51.81 35.60
C LEU A 377 -32.18 51.90 35.40
N ARG A 378 -31.65 53.09 35.09
CA ARG A 378 -31.19 54.14 36.03
C ARG A 378 -29.99 53.73 36.90
N ALA A 379 -28.91 54.47 36.64
CA ALA A 379 -28.03 55.18 37.57
C ALA A 379 -26.96 54.40 38.37
N SER A 380 -25.72 54.83 38.10
CA SER A 380 -24.45 54.78 38.87
C SER A 380 -24.58 55.45 40.27
N PRO A 381 -23.52 55.69 41.09
CA PRO A 381 -22.06 55.40 40.95
C PRO A 381 -21.36 54.96 42.29
N THR A 382 -20.02 55.06 42.30
CA THR A 382 -19.09 55.47 43.39
C THR A 382 -18.32 54.45 44.27
N GLU A 383 -17.00 54.73 44.32
CA GLU A 383 -16.00 54.59 45.41
C GLU A 383 -15.50 53.18 45.81
N ALA A 384 -14.30 52.97 46.34
CA ALA A 384 -12.96 53.57 46.32
C ALA A 384 -12.12 52.76 47.34
N THR A 385 -11.04 52.08 46.91
CA THR A 385 -9.82 51.69 47.69
C THR A 385 -10.02 50.88 49.03
N PRO A 386 -8.97 50.39 49.74
CA PRO A 386 -7.53 50.41 49.50
C PRO A 386 -6.80 49.05 49.61
N GLY A 387 -5.54 49.05 49.16
CA GLY A 387 -4.55 47.98 49.31
C GLY A 387 -3.30 48.28 48.51
#